data_AF-A0A1Y4NWB2-F1
#
_entry.id   AF-A0A1Y4NWB2-F1
#
_cell.length_a   1.000
_cell.length_b   1.000
_cell.length_c   1.000
_cell.angle_alpha   90.00
_cell.angle_beta   90.00
_cell.angle_gamma   90.00
#
_symmetry.space_group_name_H-M   'P 1'
#
loop_
_entity.id
_entity.type
_entity.pdbx_description
1 polymer ?
#
loop_
_entity_poly.entity_id
_entity_poly.type
_entity_poly.pdbx_seq_one_letter_code
_entity_poly.pdbx_strand_id
1 'polypeptide(L)'
;MLYIEMDKIAYRRDGTIYTEPRDEAMEKDINETLLLNGIRKEDGTVRDTSTELLKGRRDAYDRASRMMSELNRRGKCTSAAVKKIMDDLLNKEEREEYAGVKLYYFRKKYDSLKKRGL
;
A
#
# COMPACT_ATOMS: atom_id res chain seq x y z
N MET A 1 11.71 19.44 4.71
CA MET A 1 11.92 18.50 5.83
C MET A 1 10.74 17.53 6.06
N LEU A 2 9.57 17.73 5.43
CA LEU A 2 8.38 16.86 5.54
C LEU A 2 8.42 15.54 4.74
N TYR A 3 9.47 15.29 3.94
CA TYR A 3 9.51 14.13 3.02
C TYR A 3 10.02 12.83 3.66
N ILE A 4 10.70 12.88 4.82
CA ILE A 4 11.42 11.71 5.39
C ILE A 4 10.47 10.75 6.12
N GLU A 5 9.38 11.24 6.71
CA GLU A 5 8.45 10.41 7.49
C GLU A 5 7.54 9.54 6.63
N MET A 6 7.10 10.06 5.48
CA MET A 6 6.24 9.30 4.56
C MET A 6 6.95 8.07 3.96
N ASP A 7 8.27 8.12 3.80
CA ASP A 7 9.07 7.00 3.29
C ASP A 7 9.11 5.80 4.26
N LYS A 8 8.78 6.02 5.54
CA LYS A 8 8.68 4.94 6.53
C LYS A 8 7.37 4.17 6.42
N ILE A 9 6.32 4.71 5.78
CA ILE A 9 5.01 4.07 5.74
C ILE A 9 5.02 2.85 4.83
N ALA A 10 4.70 1.70 5.41
CA ALA A 10 4.50 0.43 4.73
C ALA A 10 3.06 -0.07 4.88
N TYR A 11 2.63 -0.92 3.95
CA TYR A 11 1.25 -1.41 3.87
C TYR A 11 1.20 -2.94 3.99
N ARG A 12 0.31 -3.42 4.86
CA ARG A 12 -0.10 -4.82 4.92
C ARG A 12 -1.27 -5.08 3.97
N ARG A 13 -1.48 -6.35 3.64
CA ARG A 13 -2.56 -6.80 2.74
C ARG A 13 -3.96 -6.50 3.31
N ASP A 14 -4.11 -6.52 4.63
CA ASP A 14 -5.37 -6.22 5.31
C ASP A 14 -5.71 -4.73 5.37
N GLY A 15 -4.87 -3.87 4.77
CA GLY A 15 -5.02 -2.42 4.76
C GLY A 15 -4.30 -1.70 5.91
N THR A 16 -3.70 -2.43 6.85
CA THR A 16 -2.97 -1.82 7.98
C THR A 16 -1.74 -1.06 7.48
N ILE A 17 -1.55 0.16 7.95
CA ILE A 17 -0.30 0.92 7.79
C ILE A 17 0.59 0.74 9.02
N TYR A 18 1.89 0.70 8.79
CA TYR A 18 2.92 0.59 9.81
C TYR A 18 4.20 1.26 9.30
N THR A 19 5.23 1.30 10.13
CA THR A 19 6.52 1.93 9.87
C THR A 19 7.61 0.91 9.62
N GLU A 20 8.44 1.17 8.61
CA GLU A 20 9.60 0.36 8.24
C GLU A 20 10.76 1.28 7.82
N PRO A 21 11.85 1.40 8.61
CA PRO A 21 12.07 0.74 9.90
C PRO A 21 11.07 1.22 10.96
N ARG A 22 10.86 0.39 11.99
CA ARG A 22 9.87 0.64 13.05
C ARG A 22 10.18 1.94 13.80
N ASP A 23 9.14 2.77 13.95
CA ASP A 23 9.15 4.04 14.67
C ASP A 23 8.00 4.05 15.68
N GLU A 24 8.30 3.77 16.95
CA GLU A 24 7.28 3.58 17.99
C GLU A 24 6.41 4.82 18.23
N ALA A 25 6.97 6.02 18.07
CA ALA A 25 6.21 7.26 18.25
C ALA A 25 5.16 7.41 17.12
N MET A 26 5.58 7.17 15.88
CA MET A 26 4.66 7.18 14.74
C MET A 26 3.63 6.05 14.81
N GLU A 27 4.02 4.85 15.23
CA GLU A 27 3.08 3.73 15.43
C GLU A 27 2.02 4.09 16.46
N LYS A 28 2.42 4.71 17.57
CA LYS A 28 1.50 5.19 18.58
C LYS A 28 0.53 6.22 18.01
N ASP A 29 1.04 7.19 17.25
CA ASP A 29 0.17 8.20 16.64
C ASP A 29 -0.80 7.60 15.60
N ILE A 30 -0.32 6.68 14.76
CA ILE A 30 -1.15 5.97 13.79
C ILE A 30 -2.30 5.21 14.48
N ASN A 31 -2.01 4.51 15.57
CA ASN A 31 -2.93 3.53 16.16
C ASN A 31 -3.74 4.06 17.35
N GLU A 32 -3.21 5.01 18.13
CA GLU A 32 -3.83 5.49 19.36
C GLU A 32 -4.34 6.93 19.24
N THR A 33 -3.61 7.80 18.54
CA THR A 33 -4.00 9.21 18.36
C THR A 33 -4.95 9.39 17.19
N LEU A 34 -4.57 8.90 16.00
CA LEU A 34 -5.26 9.13 14.73
C LEU A 34 -6.22 8.00 14.36
N LEU A 35 -6.06 6.81 14.98
CA LEU A 35 -6.90 5.63 14.74
C LEU A 35 -6.97 5.23 13.25
N LEU A 36 -5.88 5.45 12.50
CA LEU A 36 -5.85 5.24 11.04
C LEU A 36 -6.03 3.77 10.67
N ASN A 37 -5.66 2.84 11.56
CA ASN A 37 -5.86 1.41 11.43
C ASN A 37 -7.18 0.91 12.05
N GLY A 38 -8.12 1.80 12.33
CA GLY A 38 -9.35 1.47 13.03
C GLY A 38 -9.18 1.45 14.54
N ILE A 39 -10.28 1.15 15.23
CA ILE A 39 -10.36 1.05 16.68
C ILE A 39 -10.19 -0.42 17.06
N ARG A 40 -9.14 -0.71 17.81
CA ARG A 40 -8.89 -2.04 18.36
C ARG A 40 -9.74 -2.24 19.61
N LYS A 41 -10.49 -3.34 19.67
CA LYS A 41 -11.28 -3.75 20.82
C LYS A 41 -10.48 -4.66 21.74
N GLU A 42 -10.97 -4.83 22.97
CA GLU A 42 -10.39 -5.72 23.99
C GLU A 42 -10.31 -7.18 23.52
N ASP A 43 -11.29 -7.63 22.71
CA ASP A 43 -11.32 -8.97 22.11
C ASP A 43 -10.30 -9.16 20.96
N GLY A 44 -9.49 -8.15 20.66
CA GLY A 44 -8.50 -8.16 19.59
C GLY A 44 -9.05 -7.87 18.20
N THR A 45 -10.37 -7.73 18.04
CA THR A 45 -10.98 -7.34 16.77
C THR A 45 -10.72 -5.86 16.46
N VAL A 46 -10.68 -5.53 15.16
CA VAL A 46 -10.52 -4.16 14.68
C VAL A 46 -11.82 -3.74 14.03
N ARG A 47 -12.40 -2.65 14.53
CA ARG A 47 -13.54 -1.97 13.90
C ARG A 47 -13.00 -0.78 13.11
N ASP A 48 -13.33 -0.71 11.83
CA ASP A 48 -12.99 0.47 11.03
C ASP A 48 -13.66 1.73 11.60
N THR A 49 -13.09 2.90 11.33
CA THR A 49 -13.71 4.18 11.69
C THR A 49 -14.78 4.56 10.65
N SER A 50 -15.53 5.63 10.90
CA SER A 50 -16.54 6.12 9.95
C SER A 50 -15.95 6.58 8.61
N THR A 51 -14.63 6.83 8.54
CA THR A 51 -13.94 7.21 7.30
C THR A 51 -13.57 6.01 6.42
N GLU A 52 -13.75 4.77 6.90
CA GLU A 52 -13.44 3.53 6.18
C GLU A 52 -12.02 3.44 5.60
N LEU A 53 -11.05 4.15 6.18
CA LEU A 53 -9.69 4.22 5.64
C LEU A 53 -8.99 2.85 5.63
N LEU A 54 -9.23 2.00 6.65
CA LEU A 54 -8.63 0.66 6.70
C LEU A 54 -9.17 -0.22 5.56
N LYS A 55 -10.49 -0.26 5.40
CA LYS A 55 -11.17 -0.97 4.30
C LYS A 55 -10.73 -0.42 2.94
N GLY A 56 -10.68 0.90 2.76
CA GLY A 56 -10.27 1.53 1.50
C GLY A 56 -8.86 1.12 1.06
N ARG A 57 -7.91 1.09 2.00
CA ARG A 57 -6.55 0.59 1.75
C ARG A 57 -6.52 -0.90 1.42
N ARG A 58 -7.27 -1.73 2.15
CA ARG A 58 -7.40 -3.17 1.88
C ARG A 58 -7.90 -3.43 0.47
N ASP A 59 -8.98 -2.75 0.08
CA ASP A 59 -9.60 -2.93 -1.22
C ASP A 59 -8.66 -2.45 -2.35
N ALA A 60 -7.93 -1.35 -2.14
CA ALA A 60 -6.92 -0.88 -3.08
C ALA A 60 -5.77 -1.90 -3.25
N TYR A 61 -5.30 -2.50 -2.15
CA TYR A 61 -4.27 -3.54 -2.18
C TYR A 61 -4.75 -4.77 -2.97
N ASP A 62 -5.97 -5.24 -2.70
CA ASP A 62 -6.55 -6.39 -3.40
C ASP A 62 -6.76 -6.11 -4.89
N ARG A 63 -7.20 -4.90 -5.27
CA ARG A 63 -7.28 -4.49 -6.68
C ARG A 63 -5.92 -4.50 -7.37
N ALA A 64 -4.87 -3.98 -6.73
CA ALA A 64 -3.51 -4.00 -7.26
C ALA A 64 -3.00 -5.44 -7.45
N SER A 65 -3.25 -6.30 -6.45
CA SER A 65 -2.90 -7.73 -6.50
C SER A 65 -3.60 -8.47 -7.65
N ARG A 66 -4.92 -8.29 -7.81
CA ARG A 66 -5.69 -8.88 -8.91
C ARG A 66 -5.19 -8.43 -10.27
N MET A 67 -4.86 -7.14 -10.43
CA MET A 67 -4.29 -6.61 -11.68
C MET A 67 -2.98 -7.31 -12.05
N MET A 68 -2.07 -7.50 -11.09
CA MET A 68 -0.80 -8.19 -11.33
C MET A 68 -0.98 -9.68 -11.64
N SER A 69 -1.92 -10.35 -10.97
CA SER A 69 -2.28 -11.74 -11.26
C SER A 69 -2.84 -11.89 -12.67
N GLU A 70 -3.69 -10.95 -13.11
CA GLU A 70 -4.25 -10.96 -14.46
C GLU A 70 -3.18 -10.72 -15.54
N LEU A 71 -2.28 -9.76 -15.34
CA LEU A 71 -1.14 -9.56 -16.24
C LEU A 71 -0.26 -10.82 -16.31
N ASN A 72 -0.05 -11.49 -15.18
CA ASN A 72 0.76 -12.70 -15.14
C ASN A 72 0.10 -13.85 -15.89
N ARG A 73 -1.23 -14.03 -15.72
CA ARG A 73 -2.03 -15.01 -16.47
C ARG A 73 -1.95 -14.79 -17.98
N ARG A 74 -1.82 -13.54 -18.42
CA ARG A 74 -1.64 -13.16 -19.83
C ARG A 74 -0.20 -13.23 -20.34
N GLY A 75 0.77 -13.63 -19.50
CA GLY A 75 2.20 -13.64 -19.84
C GLY A 75 2.81 -12.24 -20.01
N LYS A 76 2.19 -11.19 -19.46
CA LYS A 76 2.58 -9.77 -19.65
C LYS A 76 3.14 -9.12 -18.38
N CYS A 77 3.32 -9.88 -17.29
CA CYS A 77 3.80 -9.36 -16.01
C CYS A 77 5.33 -9.32 -15.97
N THR A 78 5.93 -8.38 -16.70
CA THR A 78 7.38 -8.13 -16.73
C THR A 78 7.74 -6.90 -15.89
N SER A 79 9.01 -6.78 -15.46
CA SER A 79 9.44 -5.58 -14.71
C SER A 79 9.23 -4.29 -15.51
N ALA A 80 9.42 -4.33 -16.84
CA ALA A 80 9.17 -3.20 -17.71
C ALA A 80 7.68 -2.79 -17.73
N ALA A 81 6.76 -3.77 -17.81
CA ALA A 81 5.33 -3.50 -17.79
C ALA A 81 4.88 -2.93 -16.45
N VAL A 82 5.36 -3.48 -15.33
CA VAL A 82 5.04 -2.96 -13.99
C VAL A 82 5.61 -1.55 -13.80
N LYS A 83 6.83 -1.28 -14.25
CA LYS A 83 7.43 0.06 -14.21
C LYS A 83 6.57 1.06 -14.98
N LYS A 84 6.11 0.71 -16.18
CA LYS A 84 5.23 1.58 -16.97
C LYS A 84 3.95 1.93 -16.21
N ILE A 85 3.30 0.94 -15.58
CA ILE A 85 2.09 1.17 -14.77
C ILE A 85 2.37 2.11 -13.60
N MET A 86 3.53 1.98 -12.95
CA MET A 86 3.93 2.89 -11.86
C MET A 86 4.17 4.31 -12.37
N ASP A 87 4.89 4.47 -13.49
CA ASP A 87 5.18 5.76 -14.10
C ASP A 87 3.87 6.45 -14.53
N ASP A 88 2.95 5.71 -15.16
CA ASP A 88 1.62 6.20 -15.54
C ASP A 88 0.79 6.66 -14.33
N LEU A 89 0.91 5.98 -13.18
CA LEU A 89 0.20 6.35 -11.96
C LEU A 89 0.81 7.57 -11.25
N LEU A 90 2.14 7.73 -11.31
CA LEU A 90 2.86 8.87 -10.72
C LEU A 90 2.67 10.16 -11.53
N ASN A 91 2.55 10.05 -12.85
CA ASN A 91 2.47 11.20 -13.77
C ASN A 91 1.05 11.75 -13.95
N LYS A 92 0.05 11.22 -13.23
CA LYS A 92 -1.29 11.82 -13.23
C LYS A 92 -1.27 13.15 -12.48
N GLU A 93 -1.89 14.17 -13.08
CA GLU A 93 -2.09 15.49 -12.47
C GLU A 93 -2.89 15.38 -11.16
N GLU A 94 -3.99 14.64 -11.21
CA GLU A 94 -4.76 14.24 -10.03
C GLU A 94 -4.61 12.72 -9.80
N ARG A 95 -4.18 12.37 -8.58
CA ARG A 95 -3.99 10.97 -8.20
C ARG A 95 -5.25 10.44 -7.52
N GLU A 96 -5.67 9.27 -7.96
CA GLU A 96 -6.78 8.55 -7.35
C GLU A 96 -6.52 8.26 -5.86
N GLU A 97 -7.61 8.14 -5.10
CA GLU A 97 -7.56 7.72 -3.71
C GLU A 97 -6.79 6.40 -3.57
N TYR A 98 -5.96 6.32 -2.54
CA TYR A 98 -5.09 5.16 -2.26
C TYR A 98 -4.06 4.84 -3.35
N ALA A 99 -3.70 5.77 -4.25
CA ALA A 99 -2.61 5.58 -5.21
C ALA A 99 -1.30 5.11 -4.54
N GLY A 100 -1.00 5.61 -3.33
CA GLY A 100 0.16 5.18 -2.54
C GLY A 100 0.18 3.68 -2.23
N VAL A 101 -0.97 3.07 -1.94
CA VAL A 101 -1.08 1.62 -1.67
C VAL A 101 -0.73 0.82 -2.92
N LYS A 102 -1.27 1.25 -4.08
CA LYS A 102 -1.00 0.60 -5.37
C LYS A 102 0.47 0.71 -5.74
N LEU A 103 1.05 1.91 -5.61
CA LEU A 103 2.47 2.17 -5.86
C LEU A 103 3.37 1.30 -4.97
N TYR A 104 3.06 1.20 -3.67
CA TYR A 104 3.81 0.33 -2.75
C TYR A 104 3.78 -1.14 -3.19
N TYR A 105 2.60 -1.66 -3.55
CA TYR A 105 2.46 -3.02 -4.03
C TYR A 105 3.23 -3.26 -5.34
N PHE A 106 3.07 -2.36 -6.32
CA PHE A 106 3.74 -2.47 -7.61
C PHE A 106 5.26 -2.36 -7.47
N ARG A 107 5.77 -1.52 -6.57
CA ARG A 107 7.21 -1.44 -6.31
C ARG A 107 7.78 -2.77 -5.83
N LYS A 108 7.14 -3.40 -4.83
CA LYS A 108 7.54 -4.73 -4.35
C LYS A 108 7.50 -5.79 -5.45
N LYS A 109 6.47 -5.74 -6.30
CA LYS A 109 6.34 -6.66 -7.44
C LYS A 109 7.44 -6.43 -8.48
N TYR A 110 7.71 -5.17 -8.83
CA TYR A 110 8.78 -4.76 -9.74
C TYR A 110 10.14 -5.25 -9.24
N ASP A 111 10.48 -5.00 -7.98
CA ASP A 111 11.77 -5.40 -7.40
C ASP A 111 11.91 -6.93 -7.40
N SER A 112 10.83 -7.67 -7.13
CA SER A 112 10.80 -9.14 -7.23
C SER A 112 11.03 -9.65 -8.66
N LEU A 113 10.42 -9.01 -9.67
CA LEU A 113 10.60 -9.37 -11.08
C LEU A 113 12.02 -9.07 -11.56
N LYS A 114 12.55 -7.89 -11.22
CA LYS A 114 13.93 -7.49 -11.52
C LYS A 114 14.95 -8.49 -10.97
N LYS A 115 14.78 -8.94 -9.72
CA LYS A 115 15.64 -9.96 -9.10
C LYS A 115 15.60 -11.30 -9.83
N ARG A 116 14.53 -11.60 -10.57
CA ARG A 116 14.35 -12.82 -11.36
C ARG A 116 14.74 -12.68 -12.82
N GLY A 117 15.18 -11.49 -13.26
CA GLY A 117 15.47 -11.21 -14.67
C GLY A 117 14.22 -11.12 -15.57
N LEU A 118 13.04 -10.86 -14.99
CA LEU A 118 11.75 -10.74 -15.67
C LEU A 118 11.30 -9.29 -15.80
#